data_AF-A0A4Z0KGX1-F1
#
_entry.id   AF-A0A4Z0KGX1-F1
#
_cell.length_a   1.000
_cell.length_b   1.000
_cell.length_c   1.000
_cell.angle_alpha   90.00
_cell.angle_beta   90.00
_cell.angle_gamma   90.00
#
_symmetry.space_group_name_H-M   'P 1'
#
loop_
_entity.id
_entity.type
_entity.pdbx_description
1 polymer ?
#
loop_
_entity_poly.entity_id
_entity_poly.type
_entity_poly.pdbx_seq_one_letter_code
_entity_poly.pdbx_strand_id
1 'polypeptide(L)'
;MKITDYTGGYALAKFEQLRTGAFTAEILRDGKHVVEVENDGRGGSNRYSAVSDESNAELLAFRDYAARDFGDFEPADAFVEVLIDIDIIQNRVRHSGARFSEVAEAIIVDSEETAIPETVPYMQPHFDLLRKIGAALDADVAAADSVDSLQAERGTDTSGLASSTRAGGTASIRRTMFGR
;
A
#
# COMPACT_ATOMS: atom_id res chain seq x y z
N MET A 1 1.28 -0.11 9.73
CA MET A 1 1.92 -1.40 9.37
C MET A 1 2.50 -1.31 7.97
N LYS A 2 3.50 -2.14 7.62
CA LYS A 2 4.02 -2.19 6.24
C LYS A 2 3.37 -3.34 5.50
N ILE A 3 3.05 -3.16 4.21
CA ILE A 3 2.49 -4.24 3.38
C ILE A 3 3.40 -5.47 3.35
N THR A 4 4.72 -5.25 3.39
CA THR A 4 5.72 -6.32 3.43
C THR A 4 5.59 -7.24 4.65
N ASP A 5 4.93 -6.80 5.73
CA ASP A 5 4.68 -7.65 6.90
C ASP A 5 3.70 -8.79 6.58
N TYR A 6 2.94 -8.68 5.49
CA TYR A 6 1.95 -9.66 5.02
C TYR A 6 2.43 -10.55 3.88
N THR A 7 3.46 -10.13 3.16
CA THR A 7 4.06 -10.85 2.02
C THR A 7 5.36 -11.53 2.42
N GLY A 8 5.55 -11.74 3.73
CA GLY A 8 6.74 -12.31 4.31
C GLY A 8 7.94 -11.37 4.32
N GLY A 9 7.92 -10.24 3.62
CA GLY A 9 9.07 -9.36 3.34
C GLY A 9 9.29 -9.16 1.85
N TYR A 10 8.54 -9.85 1.00
CA TYR A 10 8.66 -9.76 -0.46
C TYR A 10 7.89 -8.56 -1.04
N ALA A 11 8.43 -7.92 -2.06
CA ALA A 11 7.77 -6.85 -2.79
C ALA A 11 8.17 -6.89 -4.26
N LEU A 12 7.30 -6.38 -5.12
CA LEU A 12 7.60 -6.18 -6.54
C LEU A 12 8.42 -4.90 -6.75
N ALA A 13 9.31 -4.92 -7.74
CA ALA A 13 10.01 -3.76 -8.26
C ALA A 13 10.19 -3.90 -9.78
N LYS A 14 10.33 -2.76 -10.47
CA LYS A 14 10.59 -2.69 -11.92
C LYS A 14 9.72 -3.62 -12.78
N PHE A 15 8.41 -3.61 -12.52
CA PHE A 15 7.46 -4.36 -13.32
C PHE A 15 7.26 -3.71 -14.69
N GLU A 16 7.50 -4.48 -15.74
CA GLU A 16 7.26 -4.07 -17.13
C GLU A 16 6.39 -5.13 -17.82
N GLN A 17 5.23 -4.74 -18.33
CA GLN A 17 4.30 -5.64 -19.03
C GLN A 17 4.02 -5.15 -20.46
N LEU A 18 4.08 -6.08 -21.40
CA LEU A 18 3.73 -5.88 -22.80
C LEU A 18 2.28 -6.24 -23.06
N ARG A 19 1.69 -5.69 -24.13
CA ARG A 19 0.32 -6.00 -24.58
C ARG A 19 0.11 -7.49 -24.91
N THR A 20 1.18 -8.22 -25.19
CA THR A 20 1.19 -9.67 -25.44
C THR A 20 0.96 -10.49 -24.17
N GLY A 21 0.93 -9.86 -22.99
CA GLY A 21 0.92 -10.52 -21.69
C GLY A 21 2.31 -10.87 -21.17
N ALA A 22 3.36 -10.66 -21.98
CA ALA A 22 4.73 -10.90 -21.56
C ALA A 22 5.13 -9.86 -20.53
N PHE A 23 5.87 -10.24 -19.51
CA PHE A 23 6.32 -9.31 -18.49
C PHE A 23 7.68 -9.69 -17.92
N THR A 24 8.35 -8.70 -17.34
CA THR A 24 9.50 -8.88 -16.47
C THR A 24 9.24 -8.18 -15.15
N ALA A 25 9.80 -8.73 -14.07
CA ALA A 25 9.73 -8.13 -12.76
C ALA A 25 10.93 -8.47 -11.90
N GLU A 26 11.30 -7.55 -11.02
CA GLU A 26 12.25 -7.77 -9.94
C GLU A 26 11.47 -8.02 -8.64
N ILE A 27 11.83 -9.06 -7.91
CA ILE A 27 11.30 -9.35 -6.58
C ILE A 27 12.35 -8.96 -5.56
N LEU A 28 11.96 -8.05 -4.67
CA LEU A 28 12.76 -7.61 -3.55
C LEU A 28 12.38 -8.43 -2.32
N ARG A 29 13.37 -8.70 -1.47
CA ARG A 29 13.21 -9.18 -0.09
C ARG A 29 13.76 -8.13 0.86
N ASP A 30 12.91 -7.56 1.70
CA ASP A 30 13.29 -6.52 2.66
C ASP A 30 14.05 -5.33 2.01
N GLY A 31 13.67 -5.01 0.76
CA GLY A 31 14.26 -3.95 -0.06
C GLY A 31 15.50 -4.36 -0.88
N LYS A 32 15.99 -5.59 -0.77
CA LYS A 32 17.10 -6.12 -1.58
C LYS A 32 16.57 -6.95 -2.75
N HIS A 33 17.04 -6.70 -3.97
CA HIS A 33 16.69 -7.52 -5.14
C HIS A 33 17.25 -8.95 -4.99
N VAL A 34 16.39 -9.97 -5.11
CA VAL A 34 16.76 -11.37 -4.89
C VAL A 34 16.31 -12.32 -6.01
N VAL A 35 15.17 -12.07 -6.65
CA VAL A 35 14.61 -12.96 -7.69
C VAL A 35 14.15 -12.11 -8.88
N GLU A 36 14.45 -12.57 -10.08
CA GLU A 36 13.89 -12.07 -11.33
C GLU A 36 12.79 -13.01 -11.81
N VAL A 37 11.74 -12.42 -12.37
CA VAL A 37 10.63 -13.15 -12.98
C VAL A 37 10.48 -12.68 -14.42
N GLU A 38 10.35 -13.64 -15.34
CA GLU A 38 10.09 -13.39 -16.75
C GLU A 38 8.95 -14.27 -17.24
N ASN A 39 8.02 -13.70 -17.99
CA ASN A 39 6.96 -14.42 -18.68
C ASN A 39 6.96 -14.07 -20.17
N ASP A 40 6.91 -15.10 -21.03
CA ASP A 40 7.00 -14.94 -22.48
C ASP A 40 5.70 -14.46 -23.16
N GLY A 41 4.56 -14.38 -22.45
CA GLY A 41 3.28 -13.96 -23.03
C GLY A 41 2.07 -14.71 -22.51
N ARG A 42 0.89 -14.41 -23.08
CA ARG A 42 -0.35 -15.15 -22.82
C ARG A 42 -0.15 -16.66 -23.03
N GLY A 43 -0.27 -17.43 -21.95
CA GLY A 43 -0.06 -18.89 -21.94
C GLY A 43 1.40 -19.33 -21.78
N GLY A 44 2.32 -18.39 -21.58
CA GLY A 44 3.69 -18.68 -21.15
C GLY A 44 3.75 -18.94 -19.65
N SER A 45 4.68 -19.79 -19.23
CA SER A 45 4.97 -20.04 -17.81
C SER A 45 5.96 -19.01 -17.28
N ASN A 46 5.84 -18.66 -16.00
CA ASN A 46 6.82 -17.80 -15.35
C ASN A 46 8.17 -18.53 -15.21
N ARG A 47 9.24 -17.89 -15.64
CA ARG A 47 10.62 -18.28 -15.37
C ARG A 47 11.14 -17.47 -14.19
N TYR A 48 11.77 -18.17 -13.24
CA TYR A 48 12.35 -17.57 -12.06
C TYR A 48 13.85 -17.80 -12.02
N SER A 49 14.61 -16.74 -11.82
CA SER A 49 16.06 -16.78 -11.63
C SER A 49 16.45 -16.02 -10.37
N ALA A 50 17.42 -16.57 -9.64
CA ALA A 50 18.10 -15.80 -8.60
C ALA A 50 19.02 -14.76 -9.27
N VAL A 51 19.12 -13.57 -8.69
CA VAL A 51 19.96 -12.48 -9.23
C VAL A 51 21.46 -12.78 -9.16
N SER A 52 21.85 -13.69 -8.28
CA SER A 52 23.22 -14.14 -8.08
C SER A 52 23.25 -15.51 -7.42
N ASP A 53 24.41 -16.15 -7.41
CA ASP A 53 24.58 -17.46 -6.77
C ASP A 53 24.26 -17.42 -5.28
N GLU A 54 24.57 -16.31 -4.59
CA GLU A 54 24.24 -16.14 -3.17
C GLU A 54 22.72 -16.03 -2.92
N SER A 55 21.95 -15.66 -3.94
CA SER A 55 20.49 -15.48 -3.85
C SER A 55 19.73 -16.77 -4.21
N ASN A 56 20.41 -17.86 -4.56
CA ASN A 56 19.74 -19.14 -4.84
C ASN A 56 18.93 -19.67 -3.65
N ALA A 57 19.43 -19.46 -2.42
CA ALA A 57 18.68 -19.82 -1.21
C ALA A 57 17.40 -18.98 -1.06
N GLU A 58 17.42 -17.72 -1.51
CA GLU A 58 16.25 -16.84 -1.48
C GLU A 58 15.20 -17.25 -2.52
N LEU A 59 15.62 -17.72 -3.70
CA LEU A 59 14.67 -18.27 -4.69
C LEU A 59 13.92 -19.48 -4.13
N LEU A 60 14.62 -20.36 -3.41
CA LEU A 60 13.99 -21.49 -2.72
C LEU A 60 13.06 -21.01 -1.60
N ALA A 61 13.51 -20.07 -0.76
CA ALA A 61 12.70 -19.51 0.31
C ALA A 61 11.44 -18.79 -0.21
N PHE A 62 11.53 -18.11 -1.36
CA PHE A 62 10.41 -17.48 -2.05
C PHE A 62 9.36 -18.52 -2.47
N ARG A 63 9.80 -19.62 -3.10
CA ARG A 63 8.91 -20.72 -3.50
C ARG A 63 8.28 -21.40 -2.28
N ASP A 64 9.06 -21.64 -1.24
CA ASP A 64 8.59 -22.23 0.01
C ASP A 64 7.59 -21.32 0.73
N TYR A 65 7.79 -20.00 0.67
CA TYR A 65 6.84 -19.03 1.20
C TYR A 65 5.53 -19.10 0.43
N ALA A 66 5.60 -19.02 -0.90
CA ALA A 66 4.43 -19.08 -1.76
C ALA A 66 3.63 -20.37 -1.56
N ALA A 67 4.31 -21.53 -1.49
CA ALA A 67 3.68 -22.84 -1.31
C ALA A 67 2.92 -23.00 0.02
N ARG A 68 3.21 -22.18 1.05
CA ARG A 68 2.48 -22.25 2.33
C ARG A 68 1.05 -21.77 2.20
N ASP A 69 0.85 -20.70 1.44
CA ASP A 69 -0.40 -19.94 1.46
C ASP A 69 -1.11 -19.97 0.11
N PHE A 70 -0.42 -20.24 -1.01
CA PHE A 70 -0.99 -20.16 -2.38
C PHE A 70 -1.28 -21.52 -3.02
N GLY A 71 -1.32 -22.60 -2.24
CA GLY A 71 -1.78 -23.92 -2.67
C GLY A 71 -0.78 -24.74 -3.48
N ASP A 72 -1.27 -25.81 -4.11
CA ASP A 72 -0.44 -26.84 -4.76
C ASP A 72 -0.21 -26.60 -6.26
N PHE A 73 -1.02 -25.74 -6.89
CA PHE A 73 -0.94 -25.45 -8.31
C PHE A 73 -0.22 -24.11 -8.53
N GLU A 74 1.04 -24.19 -8.98
CA GLU A 74 1.88 -23.03 -9.32
C GLU A 74 1.86 -21.90 -8.27
N PRO A 75 2.12 -22.19 -6.98
CA PRO A 75 1.96 -21.21 -5.90
C PRO A 75 2.84 -19.96 -6.07
N ALA A 76 4.03 -20.12 -6.66
CA ALA A 76 4.92 -19.00 -6.95
C ALA A 76 4.28 -18.01 -7.94
N ASP A 77 3.55 -18.52 -8.94
CA ASP A 77 2.92 -17.71 -9.98
C ASP A 77 1.76 -16.92 -9.37
N ALA A 78 0.89 -17.59 -8.61
CA ALA A 78 -0.16 -16.93 -7.84
C ALA A 78 0.39 -15.89 -6.85
N PHE A 79 1.56 -16.15 -6.25
CA PHE A 79 2.20 -15.18 -5.36
C PHE A 79 2.81 -13.99 -6.12
N VAL A 80 3.36 -14.18 -7.32
CA VAL A 80 3.81 -13.05 -8.16
C VAL A 80 2.62 -12.21 -8.59
N GLU A 81 1.51 -12.83 -8.99
CA GLU A 81 0.29 -12.12 -9.38
C GLU A 81 -0.21 -11.20 -8.28
N VAL A 82 -0.28 -11.67 -7.03
CA VAL A 82 -0.67 -10.78 -5.92
C VAL A 82 0.34 -9.67 -5.65
N LEU A 83 1.63 -9.90 -5.85
CA LEU A 83 2.64 -8.83 -5.72
C LEU A 83 2.48 -7.76 -6.82
N ILE A 84 2.08 -8.17 -8.03
CA ILE A 84 1.70 -7.27 -9.13
C ILE A 84 0.48 -6.44 -8.75
N ASP A 85 -0.59 -7.09 -8.26
CA ASP A 85 -1.80 -6.36 -7.88
C ASP A 85 -1.56 -5.42 -6.70
N ILE A 86 -0.74 -5.81 -5.72
CA ILE A 86 -0.30 -4.91 -4.63
C ILE A 86 0.39 -3.67 -5.20
N ASP A 87 1.32 -3.81 -6.15
CA ASP A 87 2.00 -2.65 -6.75
C ASP A 87 1.02 -1.77 -7.54
N ILE A 88 0.10 -2.36 -8.31
CA ILE A 88 -0.95 -1.65 -9.03
C ILE A 88 -1.86 -0.87 -8.06
N ILE A 89 -2.29 -1.51 -6.98
CA ILE A 89 -3.12 -0.89 -5.95
C ILE A 89 -2.37 0.27 -5.30
N GLN A 90 -1.13 0.06 -4.87
CA GLN A 90 -0.32 1.12 -4.27
C GLN A 90 -0.13 2.30 -5.22
N ASN A 91 0.10 2.04 -6.51
CA ASN A 91 0.16 3.06 -7.53
C ASN A 91 -1.17 3.82 -7.63
N ARG A 92 -2.31 3.14 -7.72
CA ARG A 92 -3.63 3.80 -7.79
C ARG A 92 -3.90 4.65 -6.55
N VAL A 93 -3.71 4.10 -5.35
CA VAL A 93 -3.88 4.81 -4.06
C VAL A 93 -3.05 6.09 -4.03
N ARG A 94 -1.78 6.05 -4.47
CA ARG A 94 -0.92 7.24 -4.54
C ARG A 94 -1.45 8.35 -5.45
N HIS A 95 -2.13 8.00 -6.55
CA HIS A 95 -2.57 8.97 -7.56
C HIS A 95 -4.02 9.44 -7.35
N SER A 96 -4.90 8.59 -6.83
CA SER A 96 -6.33 8.90 -6.65
C SER A 96 -6.70 9.29 -5.21
N GLY A 97 -5.89 8.90 -4.23
CA GLY A 97 -6.23 9.04 -2.81
C GLY A 97 -7.31 8.05 -2.32
N ALA A 98 -7.71 7.08 -3.14
CA ALA A 98 -8.63 6.01 -2.72
C ALA A 98 -8.00 5.12 -1.63
N ARG A 99 -8.82 4.40 -0.88
CA ARG A 99 -8.31 3.43 0.11
C ARG A 99 -7.79 2.16 -0.58
N PHE A 100 -6.80 1.51 0.04
CA PHE A 100 -6.26 0.25 -0.48
C PHE A 100 -7.38 -0.79 -0.62
N SER A 101 -8.21 -0.95 0.41
CA SER A 101 -9.32 -1.91 0.44
C SER A 101 -10.33 -1.70 -0.69
N GLU A 102 -10.67 -0.46 -1.00
CA GLU A 102 -11.60 -0.10 -2.09
C GLU A 102 -11.05 -0.51 -3.45
N VAL A 103 -9.77 -0.21 -3.71
CA VAL A 103 -9.12 -0.57 -4.98
C VAL A 103 -8.91 -2.08 -5.08
N ALA A 104 -8.54 -2.72 -3.97
CA ALA A 104 -8.37 -4.18 -3.90
C ALA A 104 -9.67 -4.91 -4.22
N GLU A 105 -10.79 -4.52 -3.61
CA GLU A 105 -12.08 -5.18 -3.86
C GLU A 105 -12.54 -4.98 -5.31
N ALA A 106 -12.26 -3.82 -5.92
CA ALA A 106 -12.57 -3.60 -7.33
C ALA A 106 -11.78 -4.54 -8.26
N ILE A 107 -10.50 -4.82 -7.96
CA ILE A 107 -9.69 -5.79 -8.72
C ILE A 107 -10.19 -7.22 -8.51
N ILE A 108 -10.57 -7.58 -7.27
CA ILE A 108 -11.11 -8.89 -6.96
C ILE A 108 -12.41 -9.14 -7.74
N VAL A 109 -13.35 -8.19 -7.71
CA VAL A 109 -14.63 -8.31 -8.44
C VAL A 109 -14.40 -8.44 -9.95
N ASP A 110 -13.53 -7.62 -10.55
CA ASP A 110 -13.19 -7.71 -11.97
C ASP A 110 -12.56 -9.07 -12.33
N SER A 111 -11.72 -9.60 -11.42
CA SER A 111 -11.10 -10.92 -11.58
C SER A 111 -12.14 -12.05 -11.51
N GLU A 112 -13.06 -12.00 -10.54
CA GLU A 112 -14.13 -12.99 -10.39
C GLU A 112 -15.11 -12.97 -11.57
N GLU A 113 -15.43 -11.80 -12.12
CA GLU A 113 -16.34 -11.64 -13.27
C GLU A 113 -15.72 -12.12 -14.60
N THR A 114 -14.39 -12.03 -14.73
CA THR A 114 -13.68 -12.39 -15.97
C THR A 114 -13.08 -13.79 -15.96
N ALA A 115 -12.88 -14.39 -14.78
CA ALA A 115 -12.35 -15.73 -14.63
C ALA A 115 -13.32 -16.81 -15.12
N ILE A 116 -12.76 -17.98 -15.43
CA ILE A 116 -13.53 -19.20 -15.60
C ILE A 116 -14.07 -19.58 -14.20
N PRO A 117 -15.38 -19.82 -14.00
CA PRO A 117 -15.94 -20.04 -12.66
C PRO A 117 -15.25 -21.14 -11.84
N GLU A 118 -14.79 -22.20 -12.49
CA GLU A 118 -14.06 -23.31 -11.87
C GLU A 118 -12.66 -22.93 -11.39
N THR A 119 -12.08 -21.82 -11.88
CA THR A 119 -10.75 -21.36 -11.47
C THR A 119 -10.78 -20.39 -10.28
N VAL A 120 -11.93 -19.76 -10.01
CA VAL A 120 -12.10 -18.80 -8.90
C VAL A 120 -11.65 -19.37 -7.54
N PRO A 121 -11.96 -20.63 -7.16
CA PRO A 121 -11.49 -21.18 -5.89
C PRO A 121 -9.96 -21.21 -5.73
N TYR A 122 -9.19 -21.33 -6.83
CA TYR A 122 -7.72 -21.30 -6.77
C TYR A 122 -7.16 -19.89 -6.57
N MET A 123 -7.95 -18.86 -6.88
CA MET A 123 -7.59 -17.45 -6.69
C MET A 123 -7.91 -16.97 -5.27
N GLN A 124 -8.64 -17.75 -4.48
CA GLN A 124 -9.07 -17.36 -3.13
C GLN A 124 -7.90 -16.93 -2.22
N PRO A 125 -6.74 -17.62 -2.19
CA PRO A 125 -5.62 -17.18 -1.37
C PRO A 125 -5.05 -15.81 -1.76
N HIS A 126 -5.06 -15.50 -3.05
CA HIS A 126 -4.72 -14.18 -3.56
C HIS A 126 -5.69 -13.13 -3.02
N PHE A 127 -7.00 -13.34 -3.18
CA PHE A 127 -8.02 -12.39 -2.71
C PHE A 127 -8.00 -12.21 -1.20
N ASP A 128 -7.80 -13.29 -0.45
CA ASP A 128 -7.72 -13.27 1.01
C ASP A 128 -6.52 -12.43 1.49
N LEU A 129 -5.37 -12.53 0.81
CA LEU A 129 -4.22 -11.70 1.13
C LEU A 129 -4.50 -10.22 0.88
N LEU A 130 -5.09 -9.87 -0.27
CA LEU A 130 -5.43 -8.48 -0.60
C LEU A 130 -6.42 -7.89 0.44
N ARG A 131 -7.46 -8.64 0.80
CA ARG A 131 -8.43 -8.23 1.81
C ARG A 131 -7.79 -8.09 3.19
N LYS A 132 -6.90 -9.00 3.57
CA LYS A 132 -6.14 -8.95 4.83
C LYS A 132 -5.27 -7.70 4.92
N ILE A 133 -4.56 -7.35 3.85
CA ILE A 133 -3.75 -6.12 3.78
C ILE A 133 -4.66 -4.89 3.86
N GLY A 134 -5.74 -4.85 3.07
CA GLY A 134 -6.67 -3.73 3.05
C GLY A 134 -7.30 -3.46 4.42
N ALA A 135 -7.80 -4.51 5.09
CA ALA A 135 -8.39 -4.39 6.42
C ALA A 135 -7.40 -3.86 7.47
N ALA A 136 -6.15 -4.26 7.40
CA ALA A 136 -5.12 -3.78 8.32
C ALA A 136 -4.75 -2.32 8.10
N LEU A 137 -4.61 -1.90 6.84
CA LEU A 137 -4.31 -0.51 6.51
C LEU A 137 -5.47 0.42 6.89
N ASP A 138 -6.72 0.00 6.66
CA ASP A 138 -7.89 0.77 7.06
C ASP A 138 -8.00 0.91 8.60
N ALA A 139 -7.68 -0.15 9.34
CA ALA A 139 -7.65 -0.11 10.81
C ALA A 139 -6.59 0.88 11.34
N ASP A 140 -5.42 0.94 10.70
CA ASP A 140 -4.36 1.90 11.04
C ASP A 140 -4.81 3.35 10.80
N VAL A 141 -5.51 3.63 9.69
CA VAL A 141 -6.04 4.96 9.39
C VAL A 141 -7.12 5.36 10.41
N ALA A 142 -8.07 4.48 10.70
CA ALA A 142 -9.11 4.74 11.68
C ALA A 142 -8.54 5.00 13.09
N ALA A 143 -7.49 4.27 13.46
CA ALA A 143 -6.78 4.50 14.72
C ALA A 143 -6.11 5.89 14.75
N ALA A 144 -5.46 6.31 13.66
CA ALA A 144 -4.85 7.64 13.57
C ALA A 144 -5.89 8.78 13.67
N ASP A 145 -6.99 8.69 12.93
CA ASP A 145 -8.08 9.68 12.95
C ASP A 145 -8.70 9.82 14.36
N SER A 146 -8.79 8.70 15.10
CA SER A 146 -9.30 8.70 16.47
C SER A 146 -8.38 9.43 17.46
N VAL A 147 -7.05 9.32 17.28
CA VAL A 147 -6.07 10.01 18.12
C VAL A 147 -6.05 11.51 17.83
N ASP A 148 -6.12 11.90 16.55
CA ASP A 148 -6.17 13.31 16.16
C ASP A 148 -7.45 13.99 16.66
N SER A 149 -8.58 13.28 16.62
CA SER A 149 -9.84 13.77 17.19
C SER A 149 -9.75 14.00 18.71
N LEU A 150 -9.11 13.08 19.44
CA LEU A 150 -8.88 13.22 20.89
C LEU A 150 -7.89 14.36 21.23
N GLN A 151 -6.92 14.63 20.37
CA GLN A 151 -5.99 15.78 20.54
C GLN A 151 -6.65 17.12 20.21
N ALA A 152 -7.52 17.15 19.20
CA ALA A 152 -8.31 18.33 18.85
C ALA A 152 -9.27 18.72 19.99
N GLU A 153 -9.94 17.76 20.64
CA GLU A 153 -10.80 18.02 21.79
C GLU A 153 -10.02 18.47 23.05
N ARG A 154 -8.77 17.99 23.23
CA ARG A 154 -7.88 18.47 24.31
C ARG A 154 -7.29 19.87 24.06
N GLY A 155 -7.33 20.37 22.83
CA GLY A 155 -6.80 21.68 22.45
C GLY A 155 -7.77 22.85 22.70
N THR A 156 -9.03 22.59 23.02
CA THR A 156 -10.07 23.62 23.13
C THR A 156 -10.46 24.06 24.54
N ASP A 157 -9.91 23.43 25.59
CA ASP A 157 -10.16 23.81 26.97
C ASP A 157 -8.94 24.47 27.61
N THR A 158 -8.80 25.79 27.42
CA THR A 158 -8.34 26.77 28.45
C THR A 158 -8.12 28.16 27.83
N SER A 159 -9.19 28.93 27.61
CA SER A 159 -9.15 30.39 27.83
C SER A 159 -10.54 31.02 27.68
N GLY A 160 -11.45 30.61 28.56
CA GLY A 160 -12.60 31.43 28.93
C GLY A 160 -12.21 32.38 30.08
N LEU A 161 -12.44 33.68 29.84
CA LEU A 161 -12.78 34.71 30.83
C LEU A 161 -11.66 35.29 31.73
N ALA A 162 -11.17 36.46 31.34
CA ALA A 162 -11.07 37.60 32.25
C ALA A 162 -11.28 38.93 31.49
N SER A 163 -12.54 39.37 31.44
CA SER A 163 -12.88 40.78 31.21
C SER A 163 -12.31 41.62 32.35
N SER A 164 -11.47 42.60 32.05
CA SER A 164 -11.14 43.69 32.98
C SER A 164 -11.27 45.03 32.25
N THR A 165 -12.46 45.60 32.38
CA THR A 165 -12.79 47.00 32.10
C THR A 165 -11.93 47.91 32.97
N ARG A 166 -11.19 48.87 32.37
CA ARG A 166 -10.74 50.06 33.10
C ARG A 166 -10.85 51.31 32.22
N ALA A 167 -11.73 52.20 32.65
CA ALA A 167 -11.93 53.54 32.14
C ALA A 167 -10.89 54.52 32.68
N GLY A 168 -10.63 55.57 31.90
CA GLY A 168 -10.32 56.92 32.38
C GLY A 168 -8.83 57.30 32.52
N GLY A 169 -8.39 58.30 31.75
CA GLY A 169 -7.14 59.01 32.01
C GLY A 169 -6.64 59.87 30.86
N THR A 170 -7.00 61.15 30.89
CA THR A 170 -6.63 62.25 29.98
C THR A 170 -5.15 62.68 30.04
N ALA A 171 -4.54 62.98 28.89
CA ALA A 171 -3.55 64.06 28.62
C ALA A 171 -3.09 63.94 27.14
N SER A 172 -3.39 64.83 26.19
CA SER A 172 -3.05 66.25 26.00
C SER A 172 -1.59 66.53 25.58
N ILE A 173 -1.44 67.01 24.32
CA ILE A 173 -0.36 67.85 23.72
C ILE A 173 0.94 67.08 23.34
N ARG A 174 1.50 67.12 22.11
CA ARG A 174 1.89 68.27 21.26
C ARG A 174 2.27 67.85 19.80
N ARG A 175 2.12 68.80 18.87
CA ARG A 175 2.49 68.84 17.42
C ARG A 175 3.95 68.53 17.08
N THR A 176 4.19 68.04 15.86
CA THR A 176 5.01 68.63 14.74
C THR A 176 4.93 67.68 13.51
N MET A 177 4.35 68.05 12.36
CA MET A 177 4.86 68.89 11.23
C MET A 177 5.87 68.19 10.29
N PHE A 178 5.44 68.01 9.02
CA PHE A 178 6.17 67.76 7.76
C PHE A 178 6.93 66.42 7.58
N GLY A 179 6.96 65.79 6.40
CA GLY A 179 6.42 66.17 5.09
C GLY A 179 6.76 65.14 3.99
N ARG A 180 5.96 65.22 2.91
CA ARG A 180 6.04 64.59 1.57
C ARG A 180 6.00 63.07 1.45
#